data_AF-A0A7R9U8E1-F1
#
_entry.id   AF-A0A7R9U8E1-F1
#
_cell.length_a   1.000
_cell.length_b   1.000
_cell.length_c   1.000
_cell.angle_alpha   90.00
_cell.angle_beta   90.00
_cell.angle_gamma   90.00
#
_symmetry.space_group_name_H-M   'P 1'
#
loop_
_entity.id
_entity.type
_entity.pdbx_description
1 polymer ?
#
loop_
_entity_poly.entity_id
_entity_poly.type
_entity_poly.pdbx_seq_one_letter_code
_entity_poly.pdbx_strand_id
1 'polypeptide(L)'
;AHFIFLPGSHDPGAGNILPRPPIASMFVASLKNSLAHANFVTNPCRLRFFSQEVVLFREDLLKKMMRHSLLPLDGDGLGQATEKTESDIGEHFVRTLVDQAHLCPLPLSVRPIVWEYD
;
A
#
# COMPACT_ATOMS: atom_id res chain seq x y z
N ALA A 1 -24.24 -1.24 -7.57
CA ALA A 1 -22.91 -1.58 -7.02
C ALA A 1 -21.92 -0.49 -7.42
N HIS A 2 -21.06 -0.05 -6.50
CA HIS A 2 -19.98 0.90 -6.80
C HIS A 2 -18.68 0.12 -7.01
N PHE A 3 -17.93 0.46 -8.06
CA PHE A 3 -16.62 -0.11 -8.34
C PHE A 3 -15.56 0.95 -8.09
N ILE A 4 -14.51 0.58 -7.35
CA ILE A 4 -13.40 1.47 -6.99
C ILE A 4 -12.11 0.82 -7.49
N PHE A 5 -11.43 1.51 -8.40
CA PHE A 5 -10.20 1.06 -9.04
C PHE A 5 -9.02 1.84 -8.47
N LEU A 6 -8.17 1.13 -7.73
CA LEU A 6 -6.99 1.66 -7.05
C LEU A 6 -5.73 1.32 -7.86
N PRO A 7 -4.91 2.30 -8.29
CA PRO A 7 -3.75 2.04 -9.13
C PRO A 7 -2.63 1.32 -8.36
N GLY A 8 -2.13 0.24 -8.93
CA GLY A 8 -0.98 -0.54 -8.46
C GLY A 8 0.36 0.00 -8.94
N SER A 9 1.45 -0.72 -8.61
CA SER A 9 2.82 -0.38 -9.01
C SER A 9 3.15 -0.72 -10.46
N HIS A 10 2.35 -1.58 -11.09
CA HIS A 10 2.53 -2.05 -12.45
C HIS A 10 1.58 -1.37 -13.45
N ASP A 11 0.80 -0.39 -13.00
CA ASP A 11 -0.16 0.32 -13.84
C ASP A 11 0.49 1.51 -14.57
N PRO A 12 -0.06 1.93 -15.72
CA PRO A 12 0.40 3.12 -16.44
C PRO A 12 0.25 4.39 -15.59
N GLY A 13 1.32 5.20 -15.48
CA GLY A 13 1.29 6.46 -14.74
C GLY A 13 2.62 6.79 -14.07
N ALA A 14 2.55 7.43 -12.89
CA ALA A 14 3.68 7.96 -12.12
C ALA A 14 4.66 6.90 -11.52
N GLY A 15 4.68 5.69 -12.08
CA GLY A 15 5.62 4.62 -11.73
C GLY A 15 5.68 4.32 -10.23
N ASN A 16 6.91 4.20 -9.73
CA ASN A 16 7.19 3.92 -8.33
C ASN A 16 7.29 5.22 -7.52
N ILE A 17 6.35 6.17 -7.61
CA ILE A 17 6.25 7.38 -6.75
C ILE A 17 4.88 7.41 -6.04
N LEU A 18 4.83 7.82 -4.76
CA LEU A 18 3.59 8.05 -4.02
C LEU A 18 3.35 9.56 -3.81
N PRO A 19 2.09 10.03 -3.72
CA PRO A 19 0.86 9.34 -4.08
C PRO A 19 0.75 9.07 -5.59
N ARG A 20 0.14 7.95 -5.99
CA ARG A 20 -0.12 7.65 -7.41
C ARG A 20 -1.43 8.30 -7.86
N PRO A 21 -1.44 9.04 -8.98
CA PRO A 21 -2.67 9.59 -9.54
C PRO A 21 -3.56 8.46 -10.09
N PRO A 22 -4.85 8.73 -10.31
CA PRO A 22 -5.75 7.77 -10.97
C PRO A 22 -5.28 7.44 -12.39
N ILE A 23 -5.64 6.25 -12.86
CA ILE A 23 -5.35 5.83 -14.24
C ILE A 23 -5.99 6.81 -15.21
N ALA A 24 -5.22 7.27 -16.20
CA ALA A 24 -5.66 8.25 -17.18
C ALA A 24 -6.92 7.79 -17.92
N SER A 25 -7.85 8.72 -18.17
CA SER A 25 -9.16 8.45 -18.76
C SER A 25 -9.09 7.69 -20.09
N MET A 26 -8.03 7.91 -20.88
CA MET A 26 -7.80 7.23 -22.15
C MET A 26 -7.71 5.70 -22.03
N PHE A 27 -7.20 5.17 -20.92
CA PHE A 27 -7.09 3.72 -20.71
C PHE A 27 -8.40 3.09 -20.21
N VAL A 28 -9.27 3.91 -19.62
CA VAL A 28 -10.42 3.42 -18.84
C VAL A 28 -11.77 3.84 -19.42
N ALA A 29 -11.78 4.58 -20.53
CA ALA A 29 -12.99 5.09 -21.18
C ALA A 29 -14.00 3.99 -21.50
N SER A 30 -13.56 2.88 -22.11
CA SER A 30 -14.42 1.74 -22.42
C SER A 30 -15.04 1.12 -21.17
N LEU A 31 -14.26 1.00 -20.09
CA LEU A 31 -14.74 0.43 -18.83
C LEU A 31 -15.72 1.37 -18.11
N LYS A 32 -15.45 2.68 -18.13
CA LYS A 32 -16.38 3.71 -17.60
C LYS A 32 -17.71 3.71 -18.35
N ASN A 33 -17.71 3.49 -19.67
CA ASN A 33 -18.94 3.43 -20.46
C ASN A 33 -19.74 2.15 -20.21
N SER A 34 -19.08 1.04 -19.87
CA SER A 34 -19.73 -0.23 -19.57
C SER A 34 -20.25 -0.33 -18.13
N LEU A 35 -19.67 0.42 -17.18
CA LEU A 35 -19.99 0.34 -15.76
C LEU A 35 -20.53 1.67 -15.24
N ALA A 36 -21.81 1.69 -14.83
CA ALA A 36 -22.50 2.90 -14.37
C ALA A 36 -21.84 3.64 -13.19
N HIS A 37 -21.08 2.95 -12.34
CA HIS A 37 -20.46 3.52 -11.13
C HIS A 37 -18.99 3.10 -10.96
N ALA A 38 -18.17 3.32 -11.99
CA ALA A 38 -16.73 3.05 -11.96
C ALA A 38 -15.90 4.29 -11.54
N ASN A 39 -15.35 4.25 -10.32
CA ASN A 39 -14.51 5.31 -9.75
C ASN A 39 -13.04 4.90 -9.82
N PHE A 40 -12.21 5.70 -10.48
CA PHE A 40 -10.77 5.52 -10.54
C PHE A 40 -10.15 6.52 -9.57
N VAL A 41 -9.46 6.02 -8.54
CA VAL A 41 -8.99 6.81 -7.40
C VAL A 41 -7.47 6.87 -7.34
N THR A 42 -6.92 7.68 -6.45
CA THR A 42 -5.48 7.74 -6.15
C THR A 42 -5.04 6.54 -5.32
N ASN A 43 -3.74 6.25 -5.25
CA ASN A 43 -3.18 5.32 -4.27
C ASN A 43 -2.12 6.03 -3.41
N PRO A 44 -2.33 6.20 -2.08
CA PRO A 44 -3.49 5.75 -1.30
C PRO A 44 -4.79 6.51 -1.58
N CYS A 45 -5.93 5.98 -1.15
CA CYS A 45 -7.21 6.70 -1.09
C CYS A 45 -7.94 6.47 0.24
N ARG A 46 -8.78 7.43 0.63
CA ARG A 46 -9.65 7.31 1.81
C ARG A 46 -11.10 7.20 1.37
N LEU A 47 -11.80 6.22 1.89
CA LEU A 47 -13.24 6.02 1.71
C LEU A 47 -13.94 6.33 3.03
N ARG A 48 -14.96 7.18 2.97
CA ARG A 48 -15.83 7.46 4.12
C ARG A 48 -17.16 6.78 3.91
N PHE A 49 -17.51 5.89 4.84
CA PHE A 49 -18.79 5.20 4.85
C PHE A 49 -19.47 5.43 6.20
N PHE A 50 -20.45 6.33 6.21
CA PHE A 50 -21.07 6.85 7.44
C PHE A 50 -20.01 7.39 8.42
N SER A 51 -19.89 6.78 9.61
CA SER A 51 -18.94 7.13 10.66
C SER A 51 -17.57 6.44 10.51
N GLN A 52 -17.40 5.56 9.52
CA GLN A 52 -16.18 4.79 9.33
C GLN A 52 -15.31 5.41 8.24
N GLU A 53 -14.01 5.46 8.49
CA GLU A 53 -12.99 5.82 7.51
C GLU A 53 -12.15 4.59 7.17
N VAL A 54 -12.07 4.26 5.88
CA VAL A 54 -11.32 3.12 5.36
C VAL A 54 -10.25 3.66 4.43
N VAL A 55 -8.99 3.49 4.82
CA VAL A 55 -7.84 3.86 4.00
C VAL A 55 -7.45 2.65 3.15
N LEU A 56 -7.46 2.81 1.83
CA LEU A 56 -6.97 1.80 0.90
C LEU A 56 -5.57 2.20 0.43
N PHE A 57 -4.64 1.25 0.53
CA PHE A 57 -3.27 1.41 0.10
C PHE A 57 -2.81 0.13 -0.58
N ARG A 58 -2.48 0.21 -1.88
CA ARG A 58 -2.02 -0.95 -2.67
C ARG A 58 -0.52 -0.91 -2.85
N GLU A 59 0.17 -1.76 -2.11
CA GLU A 59 1.62 -1.92 -2.21
C GLU A 59 2.07 -3.28 -1.68
N ASP A 60 3.19 -3.80 -2.18
CA ASP A 60 3.82 -5.01 -1.62
C ASP A 60 4.69 -4.63 -0.41
N LEU A 61 4.08 -3.94 0.56
CA LEU A 61 4.77 -3.25 1.65
C LEU A 61 5.49 -4.24 2.57
N LEU A 62 4.84 -5.34 2.94
CA LEU A 62 5.43 -6.37 3.78
C LEU A 62 6.76 -6.88 3.20
N LYS A 63 6.78 -7.26 1.91
CA LYS A 63 7.99 -7.71 1.22
C LYS A 63 9.07 -6.64 1.16
N LYS A 64 8.69 -5.37 0.98
CA LYS A 64 9.63 -4.24 1.00
C LYS A 64 10.23 -4.04 2.39
N MET A 65 9.42 -4.05 3.45
CA MET A 65 9.88 -3.91 4.83
C MET A 65 10.78 -5.06 5.25
N MET A 66 10.44 -6.31 4.92
CA MET A 66 11.29 -7.47 5.23
C MET A 66 12.69 -7.36 4.63
N ARG A 67 12.79 -6.87 3.37
CA ARG A 67 14.10 -6.65 2.71
C ARG A 67 14.94 -5.54 3.35
N HIS A 68 14.31 -4.65 4.12
CA HIS A 68 14.97 -3.51 4.77
C HIS A 68 14.96 -3.64 6.30
N SER A 69 14.58 -4.80 6.82
CA SER A 69 14.64 -5.09 8.24
C SER A 69 16.09 -5.29 8.65
N LEU A 70 16.51 -4.65 9.74
CA LEU A 70 17.86 -4.82 10.30
C LEU A 70 18.03 -6.19 10.95
N LEU A 71 16.95 -6.71 11.54
CA LEU A 71 16.93 -8.00 12.19
C LEU A 71 16.04 -8.96 11.38
N PRO A 72 16.47 -10.22 11.18
CA PRO A 72 15.59 -11.22 10.61
C PRO A 72 14.41 -11.44 11.56
N LEU A 73 13.19 -11.47 11.01
CA LEU A 73 11.98 -11.72 11.79
C LEU A 73 11.91 -13.19 12.28
N ASP A 74 12.74 -14.06 11.68
CA ASP A 74 12.84 -15.50 11.88
C ASP A 74 13.61 -15.91 13.16
N GLY A 75 14.05 -14.94 13.96
CA GLY A 75 14.78 -15.18 15.20
C GLY A 75 14.30 -14.33 16.38
N ASP A 76 14.56 -14.82 17.58
CA ASP A 76 14.41 -14.14 18.88
C ASP A 76 15.52 -13.10 19.15
N GLY A 77 16.28 -12.71 18.11
CA GLY A 77 17.48 -11.88 18.27
C GLY A 77 18.69 -12.63 18.86
N LEU A 78 18.55 -13.92 19.20
CA LEU A 78 19.60 -14.79 19.76
C LEU A 78 20.07 -15.88 18.79
N GLY A 79 19.68 -15.81 17.52
CA GLY A 79 20.15 -16.71 16.46
C GLY A 79 19.51 -18.10 16.47
N GLN A 80 18.47 -18.33 17.28
CA GLN A 80 17.67 -19.55 17.19
C GLN A 80 16.56 -19.35 16.16
N ALA A 81 16.68 -20.08 15.04
CA ALA A 81 15.63 -20.19 14.03
C ALA A 81 14.42 -20.86 14.68
N THR A 82 13.48 -20.06 15.16
CA THR A 82 12.18 -20.54 15.57
C THR A 82 11.31 -20.44 14.34
N GLU A 83 10.68 -21.54 13.91
CA GLU A 83 9.72 -21.52 12.80
C GLU A 83 8.52 -20.65 13.18
N LYS A 84 8.63 -19.33 12.98
CA LYS A 84 7.50 -18.42 13.13
C LYS A 84 6.53 -18.68 11.98
N THR A 85 5.26 -18.75 12.34
CA THR A 85 4.18 -18.96 11.38
C THR A 85 3.96 -17.66 10.59
N GLU A 86 3.43 -17.74 9.36
CA GLU A 86 3.09 -16.55 8.55
C GLU A 86 2.21 -15.53 9.33
N SER A 87 1.44 -16.01 10.32
CA SER A 87 0.66 -15.18 11.25
C SER A 87 1.50 -14.17 12.02
N ASP A 88 2.67 -14.56 12.50
CA ASP A 88 3.49 -13.73 13.39
C ASP A 88 4.11 -12.57 12.60
N ILE A 89 4.50 -12.83 11.36
CA ILE A 89 5.02 -11.83 10.43
C ILE A 89 3.94 -10.77 10.14
N GLY A 90 2.70 -11.22 9.94
CA GLY A 90 1.54 -10.34 9.77
C GLY A 90 1.31 -9.43 10.98
N GLU A 91 1.43 -9.97 12.19
CA GLU A 91 1.28 -9.20 13.43
C GLU A 91 2.38 -8.15 13.61
N HIS A 92 3.65 -8.51 13.41
CA HIS A 92 4.77 -7.57 13.46
C HIS A 92 4.61 -6.44 12.43
N PHE A 93 4.12 -6.79 11.24
CA PHE A 93 3.86 -5.81 10.18
C PHE A 93 2.75 -4.83 10.55
N VAL A 94 1.60 -5.33 11.02
CA VAL A 94 0.48 -4.47 11.45
C VAL A 94 0.89 -3.59 12.61
N ARG A 95 1.62 -4.15 13.59
CA ARG A 95 2.16 -3.40 14.72
C ARG A 95 3.07 -2.28 14.26
N THR A 96 4.01 -2.56 13.36
CA THR A 96 4.91 -1.53 12.82
C THR A 96 4.14 -0.40 12.12
N LEU A 97 3.10 -0.74 11.34
CA LEU A 97 2.28 0.27 10.67
C LEU A 97 1.51 1.16 11.66
N VAL A 98 0.95 0.58 12.71
CA VAL A 98 0.21 1.32 13.75
C VAL A 98 1.17 2.17 14.58
N ASP A 99 2.31 1.61 15.00
CA ASP A 99 3.30 2.29 15.84
C ASP A 99 3.97 3.47 15.10
N GLN A 100 4.20 3.34 13.80
CA GLN A 100 4.77 4.42 12.98
C GLN A 100 3.74 5.48 12.55
N ALA A 101 2.44 5.17 12.64
CA ALA A 101 1.36 6.01 12.14
C ALA A 101 1.55 6.51 10.68
N HIS A 102 2.29 5.74 9.87
CA HIS A 102 2.65 6.09 8.50
C HIS A 102 2.42 4.90 7.56
N LEU A 103 1.76 5.11 6.43
CA LEU A 103 1.42 4.02 5.49
C LEU A 103 2.65 3.41 4.82
N CYS A 104 3.76 4.15 4.74
CA CYS A 104 5.00 3.65 4.18
C CYS A 104 6.21 4.05 5.04
N PRO A 105 6.52 3.29 6.10
CA PRO A 105 7.67 3.56 6.97
C PRO A 105 8.96 3.03 6.32
N LEU A 106 9.31 3.55 5.15
CA LEU A 106 10.49 3.18 4.38
C LEU A 106 11.25 4.42 3.94
N PRO A 107 12.59 4.35 3.78
CA PRO A 107 13.37 5.47 3.28
C PRO A 107 12.94 5.90 1.87
N LEU A 108 13.09 7.19 1.55
CA LEU A 108 12.75 7.76 0.24
C LEU A 108 13.53 7.12 -0.93
N SER A 109 14.71 6.54 -0.67
CA SER A 109 15.48 5.78 -1.67
C SER A 109 14.78 4.49 -2.10
N VAL A 110 14.00 3.88 -1.20
CA VAL A 110 13.23 2.66 -1.44
C VAL A 110 11.83 3.01 -1.92
N ARG A 111 11.22 3.99 -1.24
CA ARG A 111 9.90 4.48 -1.54
C ARG A 111 9.88 6.01 -1.65
N PRO A 112 10.14 6.57 -2.85
CA PRO A 112 9.98 8.01 -3.04
C PRO A 112 8.51 8.42 -2.89
N ILE A 113 8.33 9.46 -2.09
CA ILE A 113 7.09 10.18 -1.85
C ILE A 113 7.32 11.59 -2.37
N VAL A 114 6.33 12.15 -3.07
CA VAL A 114 6.34 13.55 -3.46
C VAL A 114 6.29 14.39 -2.19
N TRP A 115 7.34 15.17 -1.95
CA TRP A 115 7.55 16.04 -0.79
C TRP A 115 6.36 16.93 -0.36
N GLU A 116 5.48 17.32 -1.28
CA GLU A 116 4.29 18.13 -1.01
C GLU A 116 3.13 17.32 -0.41
N TYR A 117 3.21 15.98 -0.47
CA TYR A 117 2.16 15.05 -0.11
C TYR A 117 2.60 14.04 0.98
N ASP A 118 3.71 14.29 1.66
CA ASP A 118 4.19 13.53 2.81
C ASP A 118 3.76 14.20 4.13
#